data_AF-A0A838DZ23-F1
#
_entry.id   AF-A0A838DZ23-F1
#
_cell.length_a   1.000
_cell.length_b   1.000
_cell.length_c   1.000
_cell.angle_alpha   90.00
_cell.angle_beta   90.00
_cell.angle_gamma   90.00
#
_symmetry.space_group_name_H-M   'P 1'
#
loop_
_entity.id
_entity.type
_entity.pdbx_description
1 polymer ?
#
loop_
_entity_poly.entity_id
_entity_poly.type
_entity_poly.pdbx_seq_one_letter_code
_entity_poly.pdbx_strand_id
1 'polypeptide(L)'
;MGQHLVATGTQDGDTDTPIETLDLGVRSYNCLKRSHISTVRQLLSLRKQELLGIRNLTPQSYEEIRERLIACRFLHPTQLTGPFAEEEGDDEAAP
;
A
#
# COMPACT_ATOMS: atom_id res chain seq x y z
N MET A 1 9.61 15.35 26.05
CA MET A 1 9.61 16.38 24.99
C MET A 1 10.51 15.86 23.87
N GLY A 2 10.16 14.82 23.13
CA GLY A 2 8.98 14.76 22.27
C GLY A 2 9.37 15.10 20.83
N GLN A 3 10.43 14.49 20.30
CA GLN A 3 10.77 14.52 18.89
C GLN A 3 11.09 13.09 18.44
N HIS A 4 10.02 12.32 18.26
CA HIS A 4 10.07 11.07 17.52
C HIS A 4 9.83 11.42 16.06
N LEU A 5 10.91 11.64 15.33
CA LEU A 5 10.92 11.75 13.88
C LEU A 5 11.40 10.41 13.32
N VAL A 6 10.50 9.44 13.20
CA VAL A 6 10.74 8.27 12.35
C VAL A 6 10.59 8.72 10.90
N ALA A 7 11.68 9.26 10.37
CA ALA A 7 11.87 9.42 8.93
C ALA A 7 12.37 8.08 8.38
N THR A 8 11.49 7.10 8.20
CA THR A 8 11.75 6.02 7.24
C THR A 8 11.59 6.65 5.86
N GLY A 9 12.72 6.88 5.20
CA GLY A 9 12.81 7.62 3.94
C GLY A 9 11.83 7.09 2.89
N THR A 10 10.75 7.82 2.70
CA THR A 10 9.87 7.64 1.54
C THR A 10 10.59 8.34 0.39
N GLN A 11 10.98 7.59 -0.64
CA GLN A 11 11.42 8.22 -1.88
C GLN A 11 10.25 9.08 -2.35
N ASP A 12 10.44 10.40 -2.37
CA ASP A 12 9.51 11.41 -2.87
C ASP A 12 9.33 11.27 -4.40
N GLY A 13 8.81 10.12 -4.83
CA GLY A 13 8.34 9.86 -6.17
C GLY A 13 6.81 9.88 -6.13
N ASP A 14 6.23 11.07 -6.27
CA ASP A 14 4.81 11.35 -6.56
C ASP A 14 3.82 10.21 -6.25
N THR A 15 3.66 9.84 -4.97
CA THR A 15 2.65 8.84 -4.57
C THR A 15 1.22 9.39 -4.69
N ASP A 16 1.04 10.67 -4.99
CA ASP A 16 -0.24 11.25 -5.41
C ASP A 16 -0.67 10.82 -6.83
N THR A 17 0.09 9.96 -7.49
CA THR A 17 -0.27 9.35 -8.77
C THR A 17 -1.60 8.56 -8.65
N PRO A 18 -2.52 8.70 -9.63
CA PRO A 18 -3.78 7.96 -9.63
C PRO A 18 -3.57 6.45 -9.88
N ILE A 19 -4.40 5.61 -9.28
CA ILE A 19 -4.34 4.13 -9.47
C ILE A 19 -4.56 3.68 -10.92
N GLU A 20 -5.02 4.59 -11.78
CA GLU A 20 -5.22 4.38 -13.22
C GLU A 20 -3.90 4.18 -13.97
N THR A 21 -2.80 4.74 -13.48
CA THR A 21 -1.48 4.57 -14.09
C THR A 21 -0.83 3.23 -13.78
N LEU A 22 -1.35 2.51 -12.77
CA LEU A 22 -0.82 1.21 -12.34
C LEU A 22 -1.17 0.07 -13.31
N ASP A 23 -2.01 0.33 -14.33
CA ASP A 23 -2.47 -0.67 -15.31
C ASP A 23 -3.04 -1.94 -14.62
N LEU A 24 -3.86 -1.71 -13.58
CA LEU A 24 -4.55 -2.77 -12.85
C LEU A 24 -5.64 -3.39 -13.71
N GLY A 25 -5.85 -4.69 -13.56
CA GLY A 25 -7.02 -5.36 -14.11
C GLY A 25 -8.31 -4.69 -13.64
N VAL A 26 -9.32 -4.70 -14.53
CA VAL A 26 -10.62 -4.02 -14.32
C VAL A 26 -11.25 -4.37 -12.97
N ARG A 27 -11.06 -5.60 -12.48
CA ARG A 27 -11.57 -6.03 -11.17
C ARG A 27 -10.87 -5.30 -10.02
N SER A 28 -9.54 -5.33 -10.00
CA SER A 28 -8.69 -4.73 -8.96
C SER A 28 -8.89 -3.21 -8.92
N TYR A 29 -8.89 -2.56 -10.08
CA TYR A 29 -9.22 -1.13 -10.21
C TYR A 29 -10.61 -0.80 -9.62
N ASN A 30 -11.64 -1.54 -10.02
CA ASN A 30 -13.01 -1.26 -9.57
C ASN A 30 -13.20 -1.52 -8.07
N CYS A 31 -12.50 -2.49 -7.48
CA CYS A 31 -12.54 -2.72 -6.04
C CYS A 31 -11.97 -1.54 -5.27
N LEU A 32 -10.81 -1.02 -5.70
CA LEU A 32 -10.18 0.14 -5.08
C LEU A 32 -11.05 1.40 -5.25
N LYS A 33 -11.52 1.67 -6.48
CA LYS A 33 -12.31 2.87 -6.78
C LYS A 33 -13.61 2.94 -5.97
N ARG A 34 -14.29 1.80 -5.79
CA ARG A 34 -15.54 1.71 -4.99
C ARG A 34 -15.31 1.81 -3.49
N SER A 35 -14.11 1.52 -3.02
CA SER A 35 -13.67 1.72 -1.64
C SER A 35 -13.11 3.13 -1.40
N HIS A 36 -13.33 4.06 -2.32
CA HIS A 36 -12.81 5.44 -2.27
C HIS A 36 -11.27 5.53 -2.30
N ILE A 37 -10.59 4.50 -2.81
CA ILE A 37 -9.14 4.51 -3.06
C ILE A 37 -8.92 4.90 -4.52
N SER A 38 -8.25 6.03 -4.73
CA SER A 38 -8.05 6.63 -6.04
C SER A 38 -6.60 6.95 -6.37
N THR A 39 -5.72 6.99 -5.36
CA THR A 39 -4.30 7.31 -5.49
C THR A 39 -3.43 6.22 -4.87
N VAL A 40 -2.18 6.13 -5.33
CA VAL A 40 -1.17 5.22 -4.79
C VAL A 40 -0.91 5.49 -3.30
N ARG A 41 -0.88 6.76 -2.90
CA ARG A 41 -0.71 7.17 -1.50
C ARG A 41 -1.82 6.62 -0.60
N GLN A 42 -3.08 6.73 -1.02
CA GLN A 42 -4.20 6.17 -0.26
C GLN A 42 -4.06 4.66 -0.12
N LEU A 43 -3.69 3.98 -1.20
CA LEU A 43 -3.48 2.53 -1.20
C LEU A 43 -2.38 2.11 -0.22
N LEU A 44 -1.22 2.77 -0.23
CA LEU A 44 -0.08 2.49 0.65
C LEU A 44 -0.34 2.89 2.10
N SER A 45 -1.30 3.77 2.38
CA SER A 45 -1.65 4.21 3.73
C SER A 45 -2.54 3.23 4.51
N LEU A 46 -3.08 2.22 3.85
CA LEU A 46 -3.97 1.23 4.46
C LEU A 46 -3.17 0.10 5.12
N ARG A 47 -3.80 -0.65 6.03
CA ARG A 47 -3.28 -1.92 6.54
C ARG A 47 -3.72 -3.09 5.68
N LYS A 48 -2.98 -4.19 5.78
CA LYS A 48 -3.27 -5.45 5.06
C LYS A 48 -4.70 -5.91 5.29
N GLN A 49 -5.14 -5.87 6.55
CA GLN A 49 -6.50 -6.26 6.95
C GLN A 49 -7.58 -5.36 6.31
N GLU A 50 -7.31 -4.06 6.20
CA GLU A 50 -8.24 -3.11 5.58
C GLU A 50 -8.34 -3.36 4.07
N LEU A 51 -7.20 -3.65 3.41
CA LEU A 51 -7.19 -3.98 1.99
C LEU A 51 -7.94 -5.28 1.71
N LEU A 52 -7.71 -6.32 2.51
CA LEU A 52 -8.41 -7.61 2.38
C LEU A 52 -9.88 -7.54 2.83
N GLY A 53 -10.26 -6.52 3.60
CA GLY A 53 -11.64 -6.22 3.96
C GLY A 53 -12.45 -5.57 2.84
N ILE A 54 -11.82 -5.12 1.75
CA ILE A 54 -12.51 -4.52 0.61
C ILE A 54 -13.41 -5.56 -0.06
N ARG A 55 -14.69 -5.21 -0.19
CA ARG A 55 -15.69 -6.07 -0.83
C ARG A 55 -15.26 -6.46 -2.25
N ASN A 56 -15.20 -7.77 -2.51
CA ASN A 56 -14.81 -8.41 -3.77
C ASN A 56 -13.31 -8.41 -4.10
N LEU A 57 -12.46 -7.91 -3.20
CA LEU A 57 -11.01 -8.04 -3.30
C LEU A 57 -10.62 -9.46 -2.92
N THR A 58 -9.90 -10.13 -3.80
CA THR A 58 -9.40 -11.50 -3.61
C THR A 58 -7.89 -11.48 -3.35
N PRO A 59 -7.31 -12.56 -2.79
CA PRO A 59 -5.86 -12.68 -2.63
C PRO A 59 -5.10 -12.48 -3.95
N GLN A 60 -5.68 -12.91 -5.08
CA GLN A 60 -5.10 -12.70 -6.40
C GLN A 60 -5.03 -11.21 -6.77
N SER A 61 -6.11 -10.45 -6.58
CA SER A 61 -6.09 -9.00 -6.83
C SER A 61 -5.17 -8.26 -5.87
N TYR A 62 -5.03 -8.73 -4.63
CA TYR A 62 -4.09 -8.18 -3.66
C TYR A 62 -2.65 -8.30 -4.16
N GLU A 63 -2.25 -9.49 -4.62
CA GLU A 63 -0.89 -9.71 -5.12
C GLU A 63 -0.64 -8.93 -6.41
N GLU A 64 -1.63 -8.88 -7.32
CA GLU A 64 -1.56 -8.07 -8.54
C GLU A 64 -1.26 -6.59 -8.21
N ILE A 65 -1.99 -6.02 -7.23
CA ILE A 65 -1.79 -4.63 -6.82
C ILE A 65 -0.35 -4.42 -6.31
N ARG A 66 0.16 -5.34 -5.48
CA ARG A 66 1.53 -5.30 -4.97
C ARG A 66 2.56 -5.36 -6.09
N GLU A 67 2.40 -6.30 -7.02
CA GLU A 67 3.29 -6.47 -8.17
C GLU A 67 3.31 -5.21 -9.04
N ARG A 68 2.15 -4.59 -9.30
CA ARG A 68 2.07 -3.36 -10.07
C ARG A 68 2.75 -2.18 -9.38
N LEU A 69 2.62 -2.06 -8.06
CA LEU A 69 3.35 -1.04 -7.31
C LEU A 69 4.88 -1.24 -7.40
N ILE A 70 5.34 -2.48 -7.36
CA ILE A 70 6.76 -2.81 -7.54
C ILE A 70 7.23 -2.51 -8.96
N ALA A 71 6.46 -2.93 -9.96
CA ALA A 71 6.77 -2.70 -11.37
C ALA A 71 6.83 -1.20 -11.72
N CYS A 72 5.94 -0.40 -11.15
CA CYS A 72 5.90 1.05 -11.34
C CYS A 72 6.91 1.80 -10.46
N ARG A 73 7.72 1.09 -9.65
CA ARG A 73 8.69 1.65 -8.71
C ARG A 73 8.08 2.57 -7.64
N PHE A 74 6.81 2.37 -7.31
CA PHE A 74 6.18 2.98 -6.13
C PHE A 74 6.47 2.20 -4.84
N LEU A 75 6.85 0.92 -4.98
CA LEU A 75 7.22 0.04 -3.89
C LEU A 75 8.51 -0.71 -4.24
N HIS A 76 9.41 -0.91 -3.29
CA HIS A 76 10.59 -1.74 -3.51
C HIS A 76 10.35 -3.16 -2.94
N PRO A 77 10.72 -4.24 -3.64
CA PRO A 77 10.40 -5.61 -3.22
C PRO A 77 11.02 -6.00 -1.88
N THR A 78 12.11 -5.36 -1.47
CA THR A 78 12.77 -5.60 -0.18
C THR A 78 12.43 -4.55 0.89
N GLN A 79 11.63 -3.53 0.57
CA GLN A 79 11.23 -2.46 1.50
C GLN A 79 9.72 -2.29 1.41
N LEU A 80 9.02 -3.36 1.79
CA LEU A 80 7.57 -3.36 1.79
C LEU A 80 7.07 -2.45 2.92
N THR A 81 6.01 -1.69 2.64
CA THR A 81 5.44 -0.74 3.60
C THR A 81 3.91 -0.79 3.54
N GLY A 82 3.26 -0.24 4.57
CA GLY A 82 1.80 -0.14 4.66
C GLY A 82 1.14 -1.52 4.61
N PRO A 83 0.21 -1.77 3.66
CA PRO A 83 -0.55 -3.02 3.65
C PRO A 83 0.29 -4.22 3.19
N PHE A 84 1.47 -3.98 2.62
CA PHE A 84 2.36 -5.01 2.10
C PHE A 84 3.54 -5.31 3.03
N ALA A 85 3.73 -4.54 4.10
CA ALA A 85 4.76 -4.82 5.10
C ALA A 85 4.50 -6.21 5.72
N GLU A 86 5.56 -6.99 5.87
CA GLU A 86 5.53 -8.12 6.79
C GLU A 86 5.48 -7.49 8.19
N GLU A 87 4.45 -7.82 8.97
CA GLU A 87 4.32 -7.28 10.33
C GLU A 87 5.50 -7.80 11.16
N GLU A 88 6.55 -6.98 11.22
CA GLU A 88 7.62 -7.12 12.19
C GLU A 88 6.97 -6.79 13.52
N GLY A 89 6.83 -7.83 14.35
CA GLY A 89 5.88 -7.89 15.45
C GLY A 89 5.92 -6.67 16.37
N ASP A 90 4.73 -6.31 16.84
CA ASP A 90 4.56 -5.59 18.11
C ASP A 90 5.26 -6.38 19.23
N ASP A 91 6.53 -6.08 19.49
CA ASP A 91 7.14 -6.29 20.81
C ASP A 91 8.38 -5.38 20.97
N GLU A 92 8.14 -4.07 20.94
CA GLU A 92 8.97 -3.16 21.72
C GLU A 92 8.05 -2.15 22.39
N ALA A 93 7.49 -2.58 23.53
CA ALA A 93 7.16 -1.64 24.59
C ALA A 93 8.46 -0.87 24.90
N ALA A 94 8.55 0.34 24.33
CA ALA A 94 9.59 1.32 24.62
C ALA A 94 9.75 1.50 26.15
N PRO A 95 10.98 1.81 26.63
CA PRO A 95 11.42 1.63 28.02
C PRO A 95 10.63 2.39 29.09
#